data_AF-X0Z3G6-F1
#
_entry.id   AF-X0Z3G6-F1
#
_cell.length_a   1.000
_cell.length_b   1.000
_cell.length_c   1.000
_cell.angle_alpha   90.00
_cell.angle_beta   90.00
_cell.angle_gamma   90.00
#
_symmetry.space_group_name_H-M   'P 1'
#
loop_
_entity.id
_entity.type
_entity.pdbx_description
1 polymer ?
#
loop_
_entity_poly.entity_id
_entity_poly.type
_entity_poly.pdbx_seq_one_letter_code
_entity_poly.pdbx_strand_id
1 'polypeptide(L)' 'QMDGIAIHSLRLPGFMAGQEVIFSGAGETLSLRYTTINRGCYLPGIILAVNEVTKRKGLTYGLDALVEL' A
#
# COMPACT_ATOMS: atom_id res chain seq x y z
N GLN A 1 -3.12 13.04 -12.44
CA GLN A 1 -4.41 12.95 -11.73
C GLN A 1 -5.11 11.69 -12.21
N MET A 2 -5.80 10.99 -11.32
CA MET A 2 -6.61 9.82 -11.64
C MET A 2 -7.91 9.95 -10.87
N ASP A 3 -9.06 9.82 -11.55
CA ASP A 3 -10.39 9.92 -10.94
C ASP A 3 -10.61 11.15 -10.04
N GLY A 4 -10.06 12.30 -10.45
CA GLY A 4 -10.15 13.56 -9.69
C GLY A 4 -9.17 13.67 -8.50
N ILE A 5 -8.34 12.65 -8.26
CA ILE A 5 -7.34 12.63 -7.20
C ILE A 5 -5.99 13.13 -7.73
N ALA A 6 -5.40 14.10 -7.04
CA ALA A 6 -4.05 14.57 -7.30
C ALA A 6 -3.02 13.54 -6.82
N ILE A 7 -2.11 13.16 -7.72
CA ILE A 7 -1.03 12.22 -7.42
C ILE A 7 0.28 12.94 -7.62
N HIS A 8 1.04 13.09 -6.54
CA HIS A 8 2.36 13.70 -6.54
C HIS A 8 3.42 12.61 -6.31
N SER A 9 4.26 12.40 -7.33
CA SER A 9 5.32 11.40 -7.29
C SER A 9 6.67 12.04 -7.00
N LEU A 10 7.25 11.71 -5.85
CA LEU A 10 8.59 12.17 -5.47
C LEU A 10 9.65 11.14 -5.86
N ARG A 11 10.84 11.62 -6.20
CA ARG A 11 12.03 10.80 -6.45
C ARG A 11 13.19 11.41 -5.66
N LEU A 12 13.54 10.78 -4.55
CA LEU A 12 14.55 11.26 -3.62
C LEU A 12 15.60 10.16 -3.37
N PRO A 13 16.90 10.42 -3.59
CA PRO A 13 17.94 9.48 -3.24
C PRO A 13 17.89 9.10 -1.75
N GLY A 14 18.07 7.81 -1.45
CA GLY A 14 18.01 7.28 -0.09
C GLY A 14 16.60 7.01 0.45
N PHE A 15 15.55 7.43 -0.25
CA PHE A 15 14.17 7.09 0.10
C PHE A 15 13.77 5.75 -0.53
N MET A 16 13.32 4.78 0.28
CA MET A 16 12.95 3.45 -0.22
C MET A 16 11.58 3.46 -0.89
N ALA A 17 10.51 3.59 -0.10
CA ALA A 17 9.15 3.72 -0.58
C ALA A 17 8.29 4.33 0.53
N GLY A 18 7.24 5.04 0.13
CA GLY A 18 6.26 5.59 1.04
C GLY A 18 5.12 6.21 0.29
N GLN A 19 4.00 6.35 0.99
CA GLN A 19 2.76 6.92 0.49
C GLN A 19 2.15 7.77 1.60
N GLU A 20 1.57 8.90 1.21
CA GLU A 20 0.69 9.66 2.08
C GLU A 20 -0.60 9.97 1.35
N VAL A 21 -1.73 9.67 1.98
CA VAL A 21 -3.06 10.09 1.52
C VAL A 21 -3.52 11.20 2.45
N ILE A 22 -3.81 12.36 1.88
CA ILE A 22 -4.20 13.56 2.63
C ILE A 22 -5.65 13.86 2.32
N PHE A 23 -6.49 13.89 3.35
CA PHE A 23 -7.86 14.40 3.31
C PHE A 23 -7.89 15.75 4.02
N SER A 24 -8.68 16.70 3.51
CA SER A 24 -8.78 18.04 4.09
C SER A 24 -10.21 18.55 4.09
N GLY A 25 -10.60 19.23 5.17
CA GLY A 25 -11.88 19.91 5.34
C GLY A 25 -11.67 21.30 5.93
N ALA A 26 -12.75 22.05 6.14
CA ALA A 26 -12.66 23.38 6.75
C ALA A 26 -12.16 23.28 8.20
N GLY A 27 -10.94 23.76 8.46
CA GLY A 27 -10.33 23.74 9.79
C GLY A 27 -9.70 22.41 10.21
N GLU A 28 -9.65 21.40 9.33
CA GLU A 28 -9.11 20.09 9.67
C GLU A 28 -8.40 19.37 8.50
N THR A 29 -7.52 18.44 8.84
CA THR A 29 -6.79 17.59 7.88
C THR A 29 -6.51 16.24 8.51
N LEU A 30 -6.62 15.17 7.72
CA LEU A 30 -6.25 13.81 8.09
C LEU A 30 -5.20 13.29 7.10
N SER A 31 -4.03 12.90 7.61
CA SER A 31 -2.97 12.27 6.84
C SER A 31 -2.81 10.80 7.21
N LEU A 32 -2.95 9.91 6.23
CA LEU A 32 -2.60 8.49 6.34
C LEU A 32 -1.26 8.25 5.67
N ARG A 33 -0.23 7.99 6.48
CA ARG A 33 1.16 7.81 6.00
C ARG A 33 1.64 6.38 6.18
N TYR A 34 2.16 5.79 5.11
CA TYR A 34 2.91 4.55 5.11
C TYR A 34 4.35 4.79 4.65
N THR A 35 5.32 4.20 5.34
CA THR A 35 6.73 4.28 4.98
C THR A 35 7.37 2.91 5.07
N THR A 36 8.11 2.53 4.04
CA THR A 36 8.94 1.34 4.03
C THR A 36 10.34 1.70 4.53
N ILE A 37 10.74 1.11 5.67
CA ILE A 37 12.11 1.27 6.21
C ILE A 37 13.08 0.30 5.53
N ASN A 38 12.65 -0.95 5.31
CA ASN A 38 13.43 -1.97 4.61
C ASN A 38 12.51 -2.97 3.90
N ARG A 39 13.06 -3.75 2.96
CA ARG A 39 12.30 -4.73 2.15
C ARG A 39 11.75 -5.92 2.96
N GLY A 40 12.26 -6.15 4.17
CA GLY A 40 11.80 -7.23 5.03
C GLY A 40 10.32 -7.09 5.42
N CYS A 41 9.75 -5.88 5.40
CA CYS A 41 8.33 -5.67 5.71
C CYS A 41 7.37 -6.36 4.72
N TYR A 42 7.84 -6.69 3.51
CA TYR A 42 7.01 -7.36 2.50
C TYR A 42 6.95 -8.88 2.70
N LEU A 43 7.95 -9.48 3.36
CA LEU A 43 8.09 -10.92 3.47
C LEU A 43 6.87 -11.62 4.10
N PRO A 44 6.26 -11.10 5.19
CA PRO A 44 5.08 -11.75 5.77
C PRO A 44 3.91 -11.86 4.77
N GLY A 45 3.66 -10.80 4.01
CA GLY A 45 2.61 -10.79 2.98
C GLY A 45 2.91 -11.71 1.80
N ILE A 46 4.17 -11.79 1.38
CA ILE A 46 4.61 -12.71 0.31
C ILE A 46 4.44 -14.16 0.76
N ILE A 47 4.87 -14.50 1.98
CA ILE A 47 4.73 -15.86 2.53
C ILE A 47 3.26 -16.24 2.64
N LEU A 48 2.40 -15.34 3.11
CA LEU A 48 0.96 -15.54 3.15
C LEU A 48 0.40 -15.84 1.75
N ALA A 49 0.74 -15.03 0.75
CA ALA A 49 0.29 -15.23 -0.62
C ALA A 49 0.76 -16.57 -1.21
N VAL A 50 2.02 -16.96 -0.98
CA VAL A 50 2.57 -18.25 -1.41
C VAL A 50 1.82 -19.42 -0.77
N ASN A 51 1.45 -19.32 0.50
CA ASN A 51 0.71 -20.38 1.19
C ASN A 51 -0.76 -20.49 0.75
N GLU A 52 -1.36 -19.40 0.28
CA GLU A 52 -2.76 -19.34 -0.13
C GLU A 52 -2.98 -19.65 -1.62
N VAL A 53 -1.97 -19.44 -2.48
CA VAL A 53 -2.14 -19.51 -3.94
C VAL A 53 -2.62 -20.88 -4.43
N THR A 54 -2.22 -21.98 -3.79
CA THR A 54 -2.61 -23.33 -4.18
C THR A 54 -4.05 -23.68 -3.81
N LYS A 55 -4.67 -22.91 -2.90
CA LYS A 55 -6.03 -23.13 -2.39
C LYS A 55 -7.09 -22.39 -3.22
N ARG A 56 -6.67 -21.46 -4.09
CA ARG A 56 -7.55 -20.56 -4.84
C ARG A 56 -7.40 -20.82 -6.34
N LYS A 57 -8.50 -20.67 -7.09
CA LYS A 57 -8.50 -20.77 -8.56
C LYS A 57 -8.67 -19.39 -9.17
N GLY A 58 -8.06 -19.18 -10.33
CA GLY A 58 -8.14 -17.91 -11.06
C GLY A 58 -7.21 -16.83 -10.48
N LEU A 59 -7.51 -15.58 -10.79
CA LEU A 59 -6.72 -14.42 -10.37
C LEU A 59 -7.26 -13.85 -9.06
N THR A 60 -6.41 -13.76 -8.04
CA THR A 60 -6.65 -12.95 -6.85
C THR A 60 -5.83 -11.67 -6.98
N TYR A 61 -6.47 -10.50 -6.87
CA TYR A 61 -5.81 -9.20 -6.95
C TYR A 61 -5.79 -8.54 -5.57
N GLY A 62 -4.63 -8.00 -5.18
CA GLY A 62 -4.43 -7.38 -3.87
C GLY A 62 -4.19 -8.39 -2.74
N LEU A 63 -3.46 -7.95 -1.71
CA LEU A 63 -3.19 -8.77 -0.51
C LEU A 63 -4.34 -8.69 0.51
N ASP A 64 -5.16 -7.66 0.42
CA ASP A 64 -6.42 -7.46 1.17
C ASP A 64 -7.37 -8.65 1.04
N ALA A 65 -7.38 -9.34 -0.10
CA ALA A 65 -8.17 -10.56 -0.29
C ALA A 65 -7.71 -11.77 0.56
N LEU A 66 -6.53 -11.68 1.20
CA LEU A 66 -5.91 -12.72 2.02
C LEU A 66 -5.78 -12.34 3.50
N VAL A 67 -5.90 -11.06 3.85
CA VAL A 67 -5.80 -10.57 5.22
C VAL A 67 -7.17 -10.20 5.76
N GLU A 68 -7.37 -10.36 7.06
CA GLU A 68 -8.55 -9.81 7.74
C GLU A 68 -8.34 -8.30 7.94
N LEU A 69 -9.30 -7.50 7.49
CA LEU A 69 -9.29 -6.03 7.55
C LEU A 69 -10.28 -5.52 8.60
#